data_AF-A0A950AI04-F1
#
_entry.id   AF-A0A950AI04-F1
#
_cell.length_a   1.000
_cell.length_b   1.000
_cell.length_c   1.000
_cell.angle_alpha   90.00
_cell.angle_beta   90.00
_cell.angle_gamma   90.00
#
_symmetry.space_group_name_H-M   'P 1'
#
loop_
_entity.id
_entity.type
_entity.pdbx_description
1 polymer ?
#
loop_
_entity_poly.entity_id
_entity_poly.type
_entity_poly.pdbx_seq_one_letter_code
_entity_poly.pdbx_strand_id
1 'polypeptide(L)'
;MREVDVDHALARAYAQRSAAEHAAVPPAPHFEVEVEAEPRPEARALLWPATVRALEREFGERFARLADALIEARARQHLKVLLFTSCHRAEGRTTLLLTLARALARRPGRTLLVDADLTGPMLARQLGLRPEVGLD
;
A
#
# COMPACT_ATOMS: atom_id res chain seq x y z
N MET A 1 17.76 26.42 -2.42
CA MET A 1 16.83 26.87 -1.35
C MET A 1 15.39 27.13 -1.82
N ARG A 2 14.99 26.73 -3.05
CA ARG A 2 13.60 26.89 -3.58
C ARG A 2 12.83 25.58 -3.72
N GLU A 3 13.49 24.44 -3.61
CA GLU A 3 12.92 23.12 -3.93
C GLU A 3 12.20 22.48 -2.72
N VAL A 4 12.82 22.58 -1.54
CA VAL A 4 12.25 22.11 -0.25
C VAL A 4 10.93 22.81 0.10
N ASP A 5 10.76 24.06 -0.34
CA ASP A 5 9.57 24.87 -0.09
C ASP A 5 8.37 24.40 -0.93
N VAL A 6 8.63 23.95 -2.16
CA VAL A 6 7.60 23.41 -3.07
C VAL A 6 7.14 22.03 -2.62
N ASP A 7 8.05 21.15 -2.20
CA ASP A 7 7.70 19.82 -1.69
C ASP A 7 6.87 19.90 -0.41
N HIS A 8 7.23 20.82 0.49
CA HIS A 8 6.49 21.03 1.72
C HIS A 8 5.12 21.69 1.45
N ALA A 9 5.03 22.58 0.46
CA ALA A 9 3.76 23.15 0.00
C ALA A 9 2.87 22.10 -0.67
N LEU A 10 3.41 21.21 -1.49
CA LEU A 10 2.68 20.11 -2.12
C LEU A 10 2.21 19.09 -1.09
N ALA A 11 3.08 18.68 -0.15
CA ALA A 11 2.72 17.79 0.94
C ALA A 11 1.60 18.38 1.82
N ARG A 12 1.66 19.68 2.14
CA ARG A 12 0.58 20.39 2.84
C ARG A 12 -0.69 20.50 2.02
N ALA A 13 -0.60 20.79 0.72
CA ALA A 13 -1.76 20.86 -0.16
C ALA A 13 -2.45 19.50 -0.28
N TYR A 14 -1.71 18.41 -0.45
CA TYR A 14 -2.28 17.05 -0.44
C TYR A 14 -2.87 16.67 0.93
N ALA A 15 -2.23 17.05 2.03
CA ALA A 15 -2.74 16.80 3.39
C ALA A 15 -3.98 17.64 3.74
N GLN A 16 -4.07 18.89 3.26
CA GLN A 16 -5.22 19.76 3.47
C GLN A 16 -6.39 19.37 2.56
N ARG A 17 -6.10 18.95 1.32
CA ARG A 17 -7.10 18.40 0.42
C ARG A 17 -7.64 17.07 0.93
N SER A 18 -6.81 16.23 1.55
CA SER A 18 -7.27 15.01 2.21
C SER A 18 -8.14 15.31 3.44
N ALA A 19 -7.75 16.26 4.31
CA ALA A 19 -8.55 16.58 5.50
C ALA A 19 -9.94 17.17 5.17
N ALA A 20 -10.09 17.92 4.07
CA ALA A 20 -11.36 18.49 3.63
C ALA A 20 -12.22 17.51 2.81
N GLU A 21 -11.62 16.58 2.04
CA GLU A 21 -12.35 15.61 1.22
C GLU A 21 -12.66 14.28 1.96
N HIS A 22 -11.90 13.90 3.01
CA HIS A 22 -12.06 12.60 3.70
C HIS A 22 -13.20 12.53 4.73
N ALA A 23 -14.02 13.58 4.86
CA ALA A 23 -15.33 13.45 5.50
C ALA A 23 -16.31 12.65 4.62
N ALA A 24 -16.03 12.52 3.32
CA ALA A 24 -16.81 11.68 2.44
C ALA A 24 -16.31 10.23 2.59
N VAL A 25 -17.23 9.36 3.02
CA VAL A 25 -17.20 7.92 2.72
C VAL A 25 -16.65 7.76 1.30
N PRO A 26 -15.60 6.92 1.06
CA PRO A 26 -15.14 6.70 -0.30
C PRO A 26 -16.35 6.38 -1.17
N PRO A 27 -16.51 7.01 -2.35
CA PRO A 27 -17.67 6.77 -3.18
C PRO A 27 -17.83 5.27 -3.36
N ALA A 28 -19.08 4.80 -3.29
CA ALA A 28 -19.35 3.39 -3.56
C ALA A 28 -18.67 3.02 -4.89
N PRO A 29 -18.08 1.83 -5.00
CA PRO A 29 -17.48 1.39 -6.25
C PRO A 29 -18.48 1.63 -7.39
N HIS A 30 -18.00 2.15 -8.53
CA HIS A 30 -18.84 2.46 -9.69
C HIS A 30 -19.46 1.21 -10.35
N PHE A 31 -19.21 0.05 -9.76
CA PHE A 31 -19.70 -1.26 -10.16
C PHE A 31 -20.14 -2.02 -8.90
N GLU A 32 -21.21 -2.80 -9.04
CA GLU A 32 -21.58 -3.76 -8.01
C GLU A 32 -20.52 -4.87 -8.00
N VAL A 33 -19.88 -5.06 -6.84
CA VAL A 33 -19.05 -6.25 -6.62
C VAL A 33 -20.02 -7.34 -6.22
N GLU A 34 -20.42 -8.19 -7.17
CA GLU A 34 -21.07 -9.45 -6.83
C GLU A 34 -20.10 -10.24 -5.96
N VAL A 35 -20.38 -10.28 -4.65
CA VAL A 35 -19.69 -11.16 -3.73
C VAL A 35 -20.34 -12.53 -3.87
N GLU A 36 -20.25 -13.14 -5.06
CA GLU A 36 -20.42 -14.58 -5.12
C GLU A 36 -19.36 -15.16 -4.18
N ALA A 37 -19.80 -15.99 -3.24
CA ALA A 37 -18.91 -16.75 -2.38
C ALA A 37 -18.22 -17.82 -3.22
N GLU A 38 -17.44 -17.40 -4.21
CA GLU A 38 -16.52 -18.26 -4.89
C GLU A 38 -15.64 -18.91 -3.81
N PRO A 39 -15.40 -20.24 -3.90
CA PRO A 39 -14.51 -20.91 -2.98
C PRO A 39 -13.21 -20.11 -2.96
N ARG A 40 -12.87 -19.58 -1.78
CA ARG A 40 -11.69 -18.72 -1.60
C ARG A 40 -10.54 -19.47 -2.26
N PRO A 41 -9.99 -18.98 -3.40
CA PRO A 41 -9.02 -19.73 -4.18
C PRO A 41 -7.94 -20.16 -3.20
N GLU A 42 -7.56 -21.44 -3.26
CA GLU A 42 -6.58 -22.03 -2.34
C GLU A 42 -5.48 -21.01 -2.10
N ALA A 43 -5.30 -20.59 -0.85
CA ALA A 43 -4.49 -19.42 -0.53
C ALA A 43 -3.09 -19.61 -1.11
N ARG A 44 -2.85 -19.02 -2.28
CA ARG A 44 -1.56 -19.11 -2.95
C ARG A 44 -0.56 -18.43 -2.03
N ALA A 45 0.39 -19.21 -1.53
CA ALA A 45 1.45 -18.68 -0.69
C ALA A 45 2.22 -17.61 -1.49
N LEU A 46 2.19 -16.37 -1.00
CA LEU A 46 2.96 -15.29 -1.61
C LEU A 46 4.45 -15.59 -1.48
N LEU A 47 5.20 -15.47 -2.58
CA LEU A 47 6.64 -15.53 -2.56
C LEU A 47 7.18 -14.18 -2.08
N TRP A 48 7.67 -14.11 -0.85
CA TRP A 48 8.29 -12.89 -0.36
C TRP A 48 9.75 -12.79 -0.85
N PRO A 49 10.17 -11.66 -1.46
CA PRO A 49 11.55 -11.50 -1.92
C PRO A 49 12.58 -11.65 -0.79
N ALA A 50 13.78 -12.13 -1.11
CA ALA A 50 14.86 -12.27 -0.13
C ALA A 50 15.22 -10.94 0.53
N THR A 51 15.21 -9.84 -0.23
CA THR A 51 15.45 -8.48 0.27
C THR A 51 14.39 -8.04 1.28
N VAL A 52 13.11 -8.35 1.04
CA VAL A 52 12.03 -8.06 1.99
C VAL A 52 12.23 -8.83 3.29
N ARG A 53 12.60 -10.11 3.21
CA ARG A 53 12.92 -10.91 4.41
C ARG A 53 14.16 -10.39 5.14
N ALA A 54 15.16 -9.88 4.43
CA ALA A 54 16.34 -9.29 5.05
C ALA A 54 15.99 -8.00 5.81
N LEU A 55 15.22 -7.09 5.19
CA LEU A 55 14.74 -5.88 5.82
C LEU A 55 13.83 -6.16 7.03
N GLU A 56 12.96 -7.18 6.95
CA GLU A 56 12.15 -7.61 8.09
C GLU A 56 13.02 -8.08 9.25
N ARG A 57 14.10 -8.84 8.99
CA ARG A 57 15.01 -9.30 10.05
C ARG A 57 15.77 -8.14 10.70
N GLU A 58 16.23 -7.18 9.91
CA GLU A 58 17.10 -6.10 10.40
C GLU A 58 16.30 -4.92 11.00
N PHE A 59 15.16 -4.60 10.40
CA PHE A 59 14.36 -3.40 10.73
C PHE A 59 12.90 -3.71 11.09
N GLY A 60 12.57 -4.98 11.39
CA GLY A 60 11.20 -5.44 11.63
C GLY A 60 10.42 -4.60 12.63
N GLU A 61 11.03 -4.22 13.75
CA GLU A 61 10.43 -3.36 14.78
C GLU A 61 10.04 -1.96 14.28
N ARG A 62 10.72 -1.44 13.26
CA ARG A 62 10.36 -0.15 12.65
C ARG A 62 9.13 -0.31 11.77
N PHE A 63 9.07 -1.37 10.96
CA PHE A 63 7.90 -1.68 10.13
C PHE A 63 6.69 -2.08 10.97
N ALA A 64 6.91 -2.78 12.08
CA ALA A 64 5.88 -3.13 13.06
C ALA A 64 5.21 -1.87 13.63
N ARG A 65 6.03 -0.94 14.17
CA ARG A 65 5.54 0.34 14.69
C ARG A 65 4.81 1.17 13.63
N LEU A 66 5.32 1.20 12.40
CA LEU A 66 4.64 1.88 11.29
C LEU A 66 3.28 1.23 10.97
N ALA A 67 3.23 -0.10 10.90
CA ALA A 67 1.98 -0.82 10.67
C ALA A 67 0.94 -0.55 11.78
N ASP A 68 1.36 -0.54 13.04
CA ASP A 68 0.48 -0.25 14.18
C ASP A 68 -0.03 1.19 14.14
N ALA A 69 0.84 2.16 13.82
CA ALA A 69 0.45 3.56 13.64
C ALA A 69 -0.56 3.75 12.51
N LEU A 70 -0.42 3.00 11.40
CA LEU A 70 -1.38 3.05 10.28
C LEU A 70 -2.73 2.42 10.64
N ILE A 71 -2.74 1.34 11.42
CA ILE A 71 -3.99 0.73 11.93
C ILE A 71 -4.71 1.71 12.86
N GLU A 72 -3.98 2.38 13.74
CA GLU A 72 -4.53 3.41 14.63
C GLU A 72 -5.06 4.61 13.85
N ALA A 73 -4.32 5.09 12.84
CA ALA A 73 -4.76 6.16 11.95
C ALA A 73 -6.03 5.76 11.16
N ARG A 74 -6.13 4.50 10.71
CA ARG A 74 -7.36 3.98 10.10
C ARG A 74 -8.54 4.05 11.06
N ALA A 75 -8.35 3.68 12.33
CA ALA A 75 -9.41 3.68 13.33
C ALA A 75 -9.86 5.10 13.70
N ARG A 76 -8.92 6.05 13.82
CA ARG A 76 -9.19 7.40 14.34
C ARG A 76 -9.46 8.46 13.28
N GLN A 77 -8.92 8.29 12.09
CA GLN A 77 -8.94 9.29 11.02
C GLN A 77 -9.55 8.74 9.73
N HIS A 78 -10.13 7.54 9.76
CA HIS A 78 -10.70 6.85 8.60
C HIS A 78 -9.73 6.70 7.42
N LEU A 79 -8.42 6.63 7.71
CA LEU A 79 -7.38 6.41 6.71
C LEU A 79 -7.52 5.01 6.10
N LYS A 80 -7.97 4.93 4.84
CA LYS A 80 -8.21 3.66 4.13
C LYS A 80 -7.25 3.42 2.96
N VAL A 81 -6.70 4.48 2.38
CA VAL A 81 -5.86 4.43 1.17
C VAL A 81 -4.54 5.14 1.45
N LEU A 82 -3.44 4.52 1.03
CA LEU A 82 -2.08 5.04 1.16
C LEU A 82 -1.40 4.97 -0.21
N LEU A 83 -0.85 6.10 -0.66
CA LEU A 83 -0.03 6.15 -1.86
C LEU A 83 1.45 6.04 -1.49
N PHE A 84 2.14 5.08 -2.10
CA PHE A 84 3.60 4.95 -2.00
C PHE A 84 4.25 5.47 -3.28
N THR A 85 4.95 6.59 -3.19
CA THR A 85 5.61 7.25 -4.33
C THR A 85 6.99 7.80 -3.92
N SER A 86 7.75 8.31 -4.89
CA SER A 86 9.09 8.89 -4.71
C SER A 86 9.51 9.64 -5.98
N CYS A 87 10.61 10.39 -5.94
CA CYS A 87 11.01 11.28 -7.03
C CYS A 87 11.53 10.53 -8.26
N HIS A 88 12.17 9.37 -8.07
CA HIS A 88 12.84 8.65 -9.14
C HIS A 88 12.48 7.15 -9.18
N ARG A 89 12.77 6.51 -10.32
CA ARG A 89 12.71 5.05 -10.43
C ARG A 89 13.82 4.41 -9.61
N ALA A 90 13.60 3.16 -9.22
CA ALA A 90 14.56 2.33 -8.51
C ALA A 90 14.99 2.82 -7.10
N GLU A 91 14.23 3.71 -6.46
CA GLU A 91 14.48 4.17 -5.08
C GLU A 91 14.01 3.19 -3.99
N GLY A 92 13.56 1.98 -4.37
CA GLY A 92 13.16 0.95 -3.42
C GLY A 92 11.72 1.05 -2.89
N ARG A 93 10.87 1.91 -3.45
CA ARG A 93 9.44 2.05 -3.09
C ARG A 93 8.71 0.72 -2.95
N THR A 94 8.76 -0.12 -3.99
CA THR A 94 8.10 -1.44 -4.00
C THR A 94 8.64 -2.33 -2.89
N THR A 95 9.95 -2.30 -2.65
CA THR A 95 10.59 -3.08 -1.57
C THR A 95 10.10 -2.63 -0.20
N LEU A 96 10.04 -1.32 0.05
CA LEU A 96 9.53 -0.76 1.31
C LEU A 96 8.04 -1.07 1.49
N LEU A 97 7.23 -0.89 0.44
CA LEU A 97 5.81 -1.22 0.42
C LEU A 97 5.58 -2.69 0.77
N LEU A 98 6.31 -3.61 0.13
CA LEU A 98 6.20 -5.05 0.39
C LEU A 98 6.63 -5.41 1.81
N THR A 99 7.65 -4.75 2.36
CA THR A 99 8.12 -4.99 3.73
C THR A 99 7.08 -4.53 4.76
N LEU A 100 6.49 -3.36 4.55
CA LEU A 100 5.36 -2.88 5.36
C LEU A 100 4.13 -3.78 5.21
N ALA A 101 3.80 -4.19 3.99
CA ALA A 101 2.67 -5.08 3.73
C ALA A 101 2.81 -6.42 4.45
N ARG A 102 4.03 -6.97 4.50
CA ARG A 102 4.33 -8.17 5.26
C ARG A 102 4.13 -7.96 6.77
N ALA A 103 4.49 -6.78 7.30
CA ALA A 103 4.20 -6.42 8.68
C ALA A 103 2.69 -6.29 8.93
N LEU A 104 1.95 -5.61 8.05
CA LEU A 104 0.49 -5.47 8.10
C LEU A 104 -0.23 -6.82 8.03
N ALA A 105 0.23 -7.74 7.18
CA ALA A 105 -0.34 -9.08 7.01
C ALA A 105 -0.26 -9.96 8.28
N ARG A 106 0.61 -9.61 9.23
CA ARG A 106 0.70 -10.28 10.54
C ARG A 106 -0.26 -9.71 11.59
N ARG A 107 -1.01 -8.65 11.26
CA ARG A 107 -1.96 -7.98 12.15
C ARG A 107 -3.40 -8.29 11.72
N PRO A 108 -4.37 -8.18 12.64
CA PRO A 108 -5.78 -8.30 12.28
C PRO A 108 -6.18 -7.24 11.24
N GLY A 109 -6.84 -7.68 10.17
CA GLY A 109 -7.32 -6.79 9.13
C GLY A 109 -7.15 -7.37 7.73
N ARG A 110 -7.61 -6.61 6.74
CA ARG A 110 -7.39 -6.91 5.32
C ARG A 110 -6.58 -5.77 4.72
N THR A 111 -5.47 -6.12 4.09
CA THR A 111 -4.62 -5.18 3.36
C THR A 111 -4.64 -5.55 1.89
N LEU A 112 -5.03 -4.60 1.05
CA LEU A 112 -4.94 -4.72 -0.40
C LEU A 112 -3.73 -3.94 -0.87
N LEU A 113 -2.89 -4.56 -1.70
CA LEU A 113 -1.83 -3.88 -2.43
C LEU A 113 -2.28 -3.73 -3.88
N VAL A 114 -2.09 -2.54 -4.43
CA VAL A 114 -2.41 -2.22 -5.82
C VAL A 114 -1.14 -1.71 -6.49
N ASP A 115 -0.83 -2.25 -7.67
CA ASP A 115 0.27 -1.74 -8.48
C ASP A 115 -0.30 -0.69 -9.44
N ALA A 116 -0.07 0.58 -9.12
CA ALA A 116 -0.52 1.70 -9.94
C ALA A 116 0.55 2.18 -10.94
N ASP A 117 1.75 1.56 -10.97
CA ASP A 117 2.74 1.82 -12.03
C ASP A 117 2.50 0.89 -13.21
N LEU A 118 1.53 1.26 -14.06
CA LEU A 118 1.15 0.47 -15.24
C LEU A 118 2.25 0.40 -16.30
N THR A 119 3.26 1.27 -16.24
CA THR A 119 4.39 1.27 -17.19
C THR A 119 5.44 0.20 -16.84
N GLY A 120 5.45 -0.29 -15.61
CA GLY A 120 6.42 -1.26 -15.14
C GLY A 120 5.99 -1.94 -13.85
N PRO A 121 4.83 -2.63 -13.82
CA PRO A 121 4.30 -3.22 -12.60
C PRO A 121 5.26 -4.28 -12.06
N MET A 122 5.49 -4.24 -10.75
CA MET A 122 6.45 -5.08 -10.05
C MET A 122 5.82 -5.99 -9.01
N LEU A 123 4.65 -5.66 -8.44
CA LEU A 123 4.08 -6.38 -7.29
C LEU A 123 3.83 -7.86 -7.59
N ALA A 124 3.08 -8.15 -8.66
CA ALA A 124 2.76 -9.53 -9.03
C ALA A 124 4.05 -10.35 -9.25
N ARG A 125 5.02 -9.80 -10.01
CA ARG A 125 6.30 -10.44 -10.26
C ARG A 125 7.10 -10.70 -8.99
N GLN A 126 7.20 -9.70 -8.10
CA GLN A 126 7.93 -9.80 -6.84
C GLN A 126 7.29 -10.81 -5.88
N LEU A 127 5.96 -10.95 -5.91
CA LEU A 127 5.20 -11.85 -5.05
C LEU A 127 5.01 -13.26 -5.64
N GLY A 128 5.60 -13.55 -6.81
CA GLY A 128 5.45 -14.85 -7.47
C GLY A 128 4.07 -15.10 -8.07
N LEU A 129 3.29 -14.04 -8.30
CA LEU A 129 1.95 -14.12 -8.86
C LEU A 129 2.00 -14.09 -10.39
N ARG A 130 0.99 -14.73 -10.98
CA ARG A 130 0.69 -14.74 -12.42
C ARG A 130 -0.81 -14.44 -12.57
N PRO A 131 -1.21 -13.16 -12.45
CA PRO A 131 -2.61 -12.78 -12.63
C PRO A 131 -2.98 -12.89 -14.12
N GLU A 132 -4.20 -13.32 -14.39
CA GLU A 132 -4.77 -13.34 -15.75
C GLU A 132 -5.39 -11.99 -16.13
N VAL A 133 -5.86 -11.24 -15.13
CA VAL A 133 -6.48 -9.91 -15.26
C VAL A 133 -5.81 -8.96 -14.27
N GLY A 134 -5.63 -7.70 -14.68
CA GLY A 134 -4.99 -6.65 -13.89
C GLY A 134 -5.72 -5.32 -13.97
N LEU A 135 -5.03 -4.28 -13.49
CA LEU A 135 -5.46 -2.89 -13.64
C LEU A 135 -4.95 -2.41 -15.01
N ASP A 136 -5.87 -2.02 -15.91
CA ASP A 136 -5.60 -1.44 -17.24
C ASP A 136 -6.37 -0.12 -17.39
#